data_AF-A0A4Q2Y439-F1
#
_entry.id   AF-A0A4Q2Y439-F1
#
_cell.length_a   1.000
_cell.length_b   1.000
_cell.length_c   1.000
_cell.angle_alpha   90.00
_cell.angle_beta   90.00
_cell.angle_gamma   90.00
#
_symmetry.space_group_name_H-M   'P 1'
#
loop_
_entity.id
_entity.type
_entity.pdbx_description
1 polymer ?
#
loop_
_entity_poly.entity_id
_entity_poly.type
_entity_poly.pdbx_seq_one_letter_code
_entity_poly.pdbx_strand_id
1 'polypeptide(L)' 'MSETLCDWSKHEIRERAEELLELTRNPEFFCRKCARVANIPYVLCKPMKFEKQLRKNSKDGD' A
#
# COMPACT_ATOMS: atom_id res chain seq x y z
N MET A 1 -19.14 8.24 -3.39
CA MET A 1 -17.69 8.43 -3.50
C MET A 1 -17.06 7.06 -3.34
N SER A 2 -16.00 6.74 -4.09
CA SER A 2 -15.29 5.46 -3.92
C SER A 2 -14.61 5.46 -2.55
N GLU A 3 -15.13 4.69 -1.59
CA GLU A 3 -14.53 4.51 -0.27
C GLU A 3 -13.25 3.69 -0.42
N THR A 4 -12.16 4.39 -0.72
CA THR A 4 -10.86 3.74 -0.80
C THR A 4 -10.47 3.26 0.60
N LEU A 5 -9.54 2.30 0.68
CA LEU A 5 -8.86 1.98 1.93
C LEU A 5 -8.30 3.24 2.59
N CYS A 6 -8.04 4.33 1.85
CA CYS A 6 -7.56 5.60 2.38
C CYS A 6 -8.60 6.47 3.08
N ASP A 7 -9.88 6.16 2.89
CA ASP A 7 -11.00 6.91 3.49
C ASP A 7 -11.56 6.22 4.73
N TRP A 8 -11.16 4.96 5.01
CA TRP A 8 -11.64 4.22 6.17
C TRP A 8 -11.35 4.95 7.49
N SER A 9 -12.42 5.13 8.25
CA SER A 9 -12.43 5.61 9.63
C SER A 9 -11.87 4.55 10.60
N LYS A 10 -11.63 4.97 11.86
CA LYS A 10 -11.20 4.04 12.92
C LYS A 10 -12.23 2.95 13.21
N HIS A 11 -13.51 3.21 12.97
CA HIS A 11 -14.57 2.22 13.18
C HIS A 11 -14.53 1.18 12.06
N GLU A 12 -14.50 1.62 10.80
CA GLU A 12 -14.42 0.71 9.64
C GLU A 12 -13.15 -0.16 9.66
N ILE A 13 -12.01 0.40 10.07
CA ILE A 13 -10.77 -0.39 10.26
C ILE A 13 -10.97 -1.55 11.23
N ARG A 14 -11.78 -1.36 12.29
CA ARG A 14 -12.05 -2.42 13.29
C ARG A 14 -13.05 -3.44 12.76
N GLU A 15 -14.15 -2.98 12.17
CA GLU A 15 -15.20 -3.86 11.63
C GLU A 15 -14.71 -4.68 10.43
N ARG A 16 -13.75 -4.15 9.66
CA ARG A 16 -13.23 -4.75 8.43
C ARG A 16 -11.78 -5.22 8.58
N ALA A 17 -11.39 -5.66 9.78
CA ALA A 17 -10.02 -6.06 10.07
C ALA A 17 -9.50 -7.20 9.18
N GLU A 18 -10.37 -8.17 8.85
CA GLU A 18 -10.02 -9.28 7.94
C GLU A 18 -9.76 -8.79 6.52
N GLU A 19 -10.60 -7.88 6.01
CA GLU A 19 -10.39 -7.27 4.70
C GLU A 19 -9.12 -6.40 4.66
N LEU A 20 -8.85 -5.64 5.73
CA LEU A 20 -7.60 -4.90 5.86
C LEU A 20 -6.39 -5.84 5.77
N LEU A 21 -6.45 -6.99 6.45
CA LEU A 21 -5.38 -7.98 6.41
C LEU A 21 -5.17 -8.52 4.99
N GLU A 22 -6.25 -8.87 4.28
CA GLU A 22 -6.17 -9.37 2.90
C GLU A 22 -5.62 -8.31 1.93
N LEU A 23 -6.05 -7.06 2.05
CA LEU A 23 -5.54 -5.96 1.24
C LEU A 23 -4.06 -5.66 1.51
N THR A 24 -3.56 -5.92 2.71
CA THR A 24 -2.19 -5.54 3.13
C THR A 24 -1.18 -6.69 3.15
N ARG A 25 -1.60 -7.94 2.90
CA ARG A 25 -0.77 -9.16 3.04
C ARG A 25 0.52 -9.16 2.20
N ASN A 26 0.47 -8.69 0.96
CA ASN A 26 1.60 -8.60 0.02
C ASN A 26 1.53 -7.28 -0.75
N PRO A 27 1.87 -6.15 -0.12
CA PRO A 27 1.59 -4.84 -0.70
C PRO A 27 2.51 -4.58 -1.89
N GLU A 28 1.92 -4.34 -3.06
CA GLU A 28 2.63 -3.92 -4.27
C GLU A 28 2.53 -2.40 -4.49
N PHE A 29 1.61 -1.73 -3.80
CA PHE A 29 1.31 -0.32 -3.96
C PHE A 29 1.24 0.41 -2.62
N PHE A 30 1.55 1.70 -2.66
CA PHE A 30 1.34 2.64 -1.56
C PHE A 30 0.62 3.91 -2.05
N CYS A 31 -0.21 4.54 -1.22
CA CYS A 31 -0.79 5.86 -1.55
C CYS A 31 0.26 6.93 -1.28
N ARG A 32 0.63 7.71 -2.30
CA ARG A 32 1.60 8.82 -2.16
C ARG A 32 1.16 9.95 -1.22
N LYS A 33 -0.12 10.01 -0.86
CA LYS A 33 -0.70 11.05 -0.02
C LYS A 33 -0.71 10.68 1.48
N CYS A 34 -1.10 9.45 1.82
CA CYS A 34 -1.32 9.02 3.21
C CYS A 34 -0.51 7.80 3.63
N ALA A 35 0.37 7.30 2.75
CA ALA A 35 1.28 6.16 2.99
C ALA A 35 0.61 4.81 3.31
N ARG A 36 -0.72 4.68 3.26
CA ARG A 36 -1.39 3.37 3.31
C ARG A 36 -0.95 2.48 2.14
N VAL A 37 -0.87 1.18 2.38
CA VAL A 37 -0.40 0.19 1.42
C VAL A 37 -1.50 -0.80 1.05
N ALA A 38 -1.43 -1.36 -0.15
CA ALA A 38 -2.31 -2.42 -0.60
C ALA A 38 -1.65 -3.31 -1.66
N ASN A 39 -2.13 -4.54 -1.81
CA ASN A 39 -1.74 -5.46 -2.89
C ASN A 39 -2.33 -5.07 -4.27
N ILE A 40 -3.35 -4.22 -4.29
CA ILE A 40 -4.04 -3.72 -5.49
C ILE A 40 -4.14 -2.19 -5.49
N PRO A 41 -4.04 -1.52 -6.65
CA PRO A 41 -3.92 -0.06 -6.70
C PRO A 41 -5.26 0.67 -6.50
N TYR A 42 -6.38 0.07 -6.92
CA TYR A 42 -7.68 0.74 -6.99
C TYR A 42 -8.34 0.97 -5.63
N VAL A 43 -7.82 0.36 -4.56
CA VAL A 43 -8.27 0.61 -3.19
C VAL A 43 -7.52 1.78 -2.53
N LEU A 44 -6.62 2.47 -3.24
CA LEU A 44 -5.83 3.57 -2.70
C LEU A 44 -6.19 4.90 -3.36
N CYS A 45 -6.06 6.00 -2.61
CA CYS A 45 -6.38 7.36 -3.08
C CYS A 45 -5.51 7.87 -4.25
N LYS A 46 -4.21 7.59 -4.19
CA LYS A 46 -3.15 8.05 -5.09
C LYS A 46 -2.10 6.94 -5.19
N PRO A 47 -2.46 5.77 -5.74
CA PRO A 47 -1.59 4.60 -5.77
C PRO A 47 -0.30 4.89 -6.53
N MET A 48 0.80 4.32 -6.03
CA MET A 48 2.08 4.20 -6.71
C MET A 48 2.62 2.80 -6.43
N LYS A 49 3.17 2.15 -7.46
CA LYS A 49 3.77 0.81 -7.33
C LYS A 49 5.13 0.94 -6.63
N PHE A 50 5.46 0.02 -5.74
CA PHE A 50 6.84 -0.09 -5.28
C PHE A 50 7.75 -0.40 -6.46
N GLU A 51 8.81 0.36 -6.62
CA GLU A 51 9.90 -0.05 -7.50
C GLU A 51 10.49 -1.32 -6.92
N LYS A 52 10.56 -2.40 -7.71
CA LYS A 52 11.33 -3.57 -7.31
C LYS A 52 12.76 -3.08 -7.13
N GLN A 53 13.20 -2.91 -5.90
CA GLN A 53 14.61 -2.75 -5.61
C GLN A 53 15.27 -4.09 -5.94
N LEU A 54 15.59 -4.29 -7.23
CA LEU A 54 16.66 -5.18 -7.62
C LEU A 54 17.86 -4.64 -6.86
N ARG A 55 18.29 -5.36 -5.81
CA ARG A 55 19.52 -5.06 -5.07
C ARG A 55 20.64 -4.85 -6.10
N LYS A 56 20.96 -3.60 -6.43
CA LYS A 56 22.20 -3.29 -7.14
C LYS A 56 23.29 -3.42 -6.10
N ASN A 57 23.83 -4.62 -5.94
CA ASN A 57 25.17 -4.79 -5.39
C ASN A 57 26.15 -4.26 -6.45
N SER A 58 26.48 -2.98 -6.37
CA SER A 58 27.64 -2.39 -7.04
C SER A 58 28.48 -1.79 -5.92
N LYS A 59 29.47 -2.51 -5.36
CA LYS A 59 30.89 -2.33 -5.70
C LYS A 59 31.14 -1.03 -6.46
N ASP A 60 31.57 0.00 -5.74
CA ASP A 60 32.53 0.97 -6.23
C ASP A 60 33.55 1.14 -5.10
N GLY A 61 34.69 0.48 -5.29
CA GLY A 61 35.93 0.86 -4.63
C GLY A 61 36.68 1.75 -5.61
N ASP A 62 37.15 2.88 -5.12
CA ASP A 62 38.45 3.49 -5.42
C ASP A 62 38.92 4.16 -4.13
#